data_AF-A0ABD5VA03-F1
#
_entry.id   AF-A0ABD5VA03-F1
#
_cell.length_a   1.000
_cell.length_b   1.000
_cell.length_c   1.000
_cell.angle_alpha   90.00
_cell.angle_beta   90.00
_cell.angle_gamma   90.00
#
_symmetry.space_group_name_H-M   'P 1'
#
loop_
_entity.id
_entity.type
_entity.pdbx_description
1 polymer ?
#
loop_
_entity_poly.entity_id
_entity_poly.type
_entity_poly.pdbx_seq_one_letter_code
_entity_poly.pdbx_strand_id
1 'polypeptide(L)'
;MAINEDTLESWTDPKRAALQSAQDTHTKIRNALNDSDTLDNVEFHDFLQGSYANNTIIRDSSDVDIIVRLDEFQYFNLHDLDPEDQEDVDVKEYDYDYNEFRDDVSSVLQDTYPEGTFDPSGNAIEVSAPGLPLDADVLVCVQHKHYYNYPQGYDGIIFWPTDSISSVINYPTLHRDHGSDKQDDTDDLYKETVRMFKNARKEIVADGYITDDIVASYFIECLLYNVPPGRYVDDLQERYVKIVNYLKDTDFSGWKCQNGVTDLFGSGRTKWDTWHAKLFVDALETYWENASTNSMNARLFQR
;
A
#
# COMPACT_ATOMS: atom_id res chain seq x y z
N MET A 1 -3.14 30.68 -10.09
CA MET A 1 -4.11 30.00 -10.97
C MET A 1 -4.38 28.63 -10.38
N ALA A 2 -5.45 27.95 -10.79
CA ALA A 2 -5.86 26.66 -10.20
C ALA A 2 -5.90 25.57 -11.28
N ILE A 3 -5.70 24.32 -10.87
CA ILE A 3 -6.02 23.15 -11.69
C ILE A 3 -7.53 23.18 -11.94
N ASN A 4 -7.97 22.94 -13.18
CA ASN A 4 -9.40 22.97 -13.50
C ASN A 4 -10.18 21.94 -12.66
N GLU A 5 -11.38 22.30 -12.22
CA GLU A 5 -12.27 21.42 -11.45
C GLU A 5 -12.54 20.11 -12.19
N ASP A 6 -12.84 20.17 -13.51
CA ASP A 6 -13.05 18.97 -14.33
C ASP A 6 -11.87 17.98 -14.27
N THR A 7 -10.65 18.51 -14.15
CA THR A 7 -9.44 17.68 -14.02
C THR A 7 -9.40 17.02 -12.65
N LEU A 8 -9.67 17.77 -11.57
CA LEU A 8 -9.70 17.23 -10.21
C LEU A 8 -10.83 16.20 -10.04
N GLU A 9 -12.03 16.46 -10.56
CA GLU A 9 -13.14 15.49 -10.59
C GLU A 9 -12.72 14.20 -11.31
N SER A 10 -11.94 14.33 -12.39
CA SER A 10 -11.44 13.18 -13.13
C SER A 10 -10.39 12.36 -12.35
N TRP A 11 -9.68 13.01 -11.42
CA TRP A 11 -8.67 12.40 -10.56
C TRP A 11 -9.26 11.72 -9.32
N THR A 12 -10.48 12.11 -8.92
CA THR A 12 -11.16 11.58 -7.74
C THR A 12 -12.02 10.35 -8.03
N ASP A 13 -12.46 10.15 -9.28
CA ASP A 13 -13.39 9.10 -9.68
C ASP A 13 -12.76 7.67 -9.68
N PRO A 14 -13.17 6.77 -8.76
CA PRO A 14 -12.68 5.40 -8.71
C PRO A 14 -13.27 4.51 -9.81
N LYS A 15 -14.37 4.91 -10.48
CA LYS A 15 -15.06 4.07 -11.50
C LYS A 15 -14.21 3.82 -12.74
N ARG A 16 -13.10 4.55 -12.88
CA ARG A 16 -12.13 4.34 -13.95
C ARG A 16 -11.14 3.21 -13.65
N ALA A 17 -11.15 2.65 -12.44
CA ALA A 17 -10.29 1.53 -12.07
C ALA A 17 -10.90 0.16 -12.43
N ALA A 18 -10.05 -0.83 -12.71
CA ALA A 18 -10.43 -2.18 -13.12
C ALA A 18 -10.84 -3.08 -11.93
N LEU A 19 -11.79 -2.61 -11.10
CA LEU A 19 -12.20 -3.28 -9.85
C LEU A 19 -12.66 -4.73 -10.05
N GLN A 20 -13.48 -5.00 -11.08
CA GLN A 20 -13.94 -6.37 -11.36
C GLN A 20 -12.77 -7.26 -11.78
N SER A 21 -11.90 -6.78 -12.66
CA SER A 21 -10.72 -7.52 -13.10
C SER A 21 -9.82 -7.86 -11.92
N ALA A 22 -9.66 -6.96 -10.95
CA ALA A 22 -8.87 -7.22 -9.75
C ALA A 22 -9.49 -8.27 -8.83
N GLN A 23 -10.82 -8.23 -8.64
CA GLN A 23 -11.53 -9.28 -7.91
C GLN A 23 -11.41 -10.64 -8.61
N ASP A 24 -11.48 -10.66 -9.94
CA ASP A 24 -11.35 -11.86 -10.75
C ASP A 24 -9.91 -12.41 -10.70
N THR A 25 -8.88 -11.55 -10.79
CA THR A 25 -7.46 -11.91 -10.61
C THR A 25 -7.24 -12.54 -9.24
N HIS A 26 -7.69 -11.88 -8.17
CA HIS A 26 -7.58 -12.41 -6.80
C HIS A 26 -8.28 -13.76 -6.63
N THR A 27 -9.48 -13.92 -7.17
CA THR A 27 -10.21 -15.19 -7.13
C THR A 27 -9.47 -16.30 -7.86
N LYS A 28 -8.84 -16.00 -9.00
CA LYS A 28 -8.08 -16.98 -9.77
C LYS A 28 -6.82 -17.43 -9.04
N ILE A 29 -6.05 -16.49 -8.47
CA ILE A 29 -4.88 -16.80 -7.65
C ILE A 29 -5.28 -17.61 -6.41
N ARG A 30 -6.33 -17.19 -5.69
CA ARG A 30 -6.88 -17.94 -4.55
C ARG A 30 -7.21 -19.37 -4.92
N ASN A 31 -7.95 -19.58 -6.00
CA ASN A 31 -8.37 -20.92 -6.41
C ASN A 31 -7.15 -21.77 -6.81
N ALA A 32 -6.17 -21.19 -7.50
CA ALA A 32 -4.93 -21.89 -7.85
C ALA A 32 -4.21 -22.44 -6.61
N LEU A 33 -4.16 -21.66 -5.52
CA LEU A 33 -3.52 -22.06 -4.28
C LEU A 33 -4.36 -23.06 -3.47
N ASN A 34 -5.67 -22.84 -3.35
CA ASN A 34 -6.55 -23.70 -2.56
C ASN A 34 -6.89 -25.04 -3.21
N ASP A 35 -6.83 -25.13 -4.55
CA ASP A 35 -7.11 -26.36 -5.30
C ASP A 35 -5.84 -27.22 -5.52
N SER A 36 -4.71 -26.87 -4.89
CA SER A 36 -3.42 -27.53 -5.08
C SER A 36 -3.13 -28.62 -4.05
N ASP A 37 -2.85 -29.83 -4.55
CA ASP A 37 -2.36 -30.96 -3.73
C ASP A 37 -1.09 -30.60 -2.91
N THR A 38 -0.28 -29.64 -3.36
CA THR A 38 0.94 -29.20 -2.66
C THR A 38 0.61 -28.48 -1.35
N LEU A 39 -0.47 -27.69 -1.33
CA LEU A 39 -0.86 -26.85 -0.19
C LEU A 39 -2.08 -27.42 0.59
N ASP A 40 -2.59 -28.60 0.22
CA ASP A 40 -3.80 -29.23 0.78
C ASP A 40 -3.81 -29.36 2.31
N ASN A 41 -2.63 -29.48 2.94
CA ASN A 41 -2.50 -29.62 4.40
C ASN A 41 -1.89 -28.38 5.08
N VAL A 42 -1.70 -27.28 4.35
CA VAL A 42 -1.11 -26.05 4.85
C VAL A 42 -2.21 -25.07 5.22
N GLU A 43 -2.22 -24.60 6.47
CA GLU A 43 -3.18 -23.58 6.91
C GLU A 43 -2.68 -22.17 6.55
N PHE A 44 -3.30 -21.56 5.55
CA PHE A 44 -3.00 -20.19 5.12
C PHE A 44 -4.26 -19.38 4.85
N HIS A 45 -4.11 -18.06 4.88
CA HIS A 45 -5.15 -17.08 4.58
C HIS A 45 -4.71 -16.18 3.43
N ASP A 46 -5.62 -15.90 2.50
CA ASP A 46 -5.40 -14.94 1.42
C ASP A 46 -6.35 -13.74 1.49
N PHE A 47 -5.83 -12.56 1.17
CA PHE A 47 -6.63 -11.33 1.10
C PHE A 47 -5.96 -10.25 0.26
N LEU A 48 -6.77 -9.32 -0.27
CA LEU A 48 -6.26 -8.15 -0.98
C LEU A 48 -5.57 -7.17 -0.03
N GLN A 49 -4.47 -6.59 -0.49
CA GLN A 49 -3.83 -5.41 0.10
C GLN A 49 -3.85 -4.24 -0.90
N GLY A 50 -3.27 -3.13 -0.49
CA GLY A 50 -2.87 -2.06 -1.38
C GLY A 50 -4.06 -1.26 -1.85
N SER A 51 -3.93 -0.69 -3.05
CA SER A 51 -4.88 0.32 -3.50
C SER A 51 -6.28 -0.23 -3.79
N TYR A 52 -6.39 -1.51 -4.14
CA TYR A 52 -7.66 -2.21 -4.29
C TYR A 52 -8.35 -2.42 -2.94
N ALA A 53 -7.63 -2.95 -1.93
CA ALA A 53 -8.18 -3.17 -0.59
C ALA A 53 -8.56 -1.86 0.13
N ASN A 54 -7.78 -0.79 -0.11
CA ASN A 54 -8.00 0.52 0.52
C ASN A 54 -9.00 1.40 -0.24
N ASN A 55 -9.48 0.97 -1.42
CA ASN A 55 -10.31 1.77 -2.33
C ASN A 55 -9.65 3.12 -2.71
N THR A 56 -8.32 3.11 -2.86
CA THR A 56 -7.47 4.24 -3.28
C THR A 56 -6.87 4.02 -4.67
N ILE A 57 -7.40 3.04 -5.40
CA ILE A 57 -7.01 2.68 -6.76
C ILE A 57 -7.23 3.86 -7.74
N ILE A 58 -6.28 4.05 -8.66
CA ILE A 58 -6.39 5.01 -9.76
C ILE A 58 -6.33 4.27 -11.10
N ARG A 59 -6.77 4.90 -12.19
CA ARG A 59 -6.93 4.25 -13.50
C ARG A 59 -5.69 3.50 -14.00
N ASP A 60 -4.51 4.06 -13.76
CA ASP A 60 -3.25 3.55 -14.30
C ASP A 60 -2.53 2.59 -13.33
N SER A 61 -3.21 2.15 -12.27
CA SER A 61 -2.72 1.08 -11.39
C SER A 61 -2.97 -0.28 -12.05
N SER A 62 -1.89 -1.01 -12.34
CA SER A 62 -1.92 -2.28 -13.08
C SER A 62 -2.06 -3.50 -12.19
N ASP A 63 -1.37 -3.53 -11.05
CA ASP A 63 -1.10 -4.77 -10.34
C ASP A 63 -2.02 -4.96 -9.13
N VAL A 64 -2.41 -6.20 -8.88
CA VAL A 64 -3.27 -6.59 -7.75
C VAL A 64 -2.39 -7.13 -6.63
N ASP A 65 -2.27 -6.38 -5.53
CA ASP A 65 -1.57 -6.83 -4.33
C ASP A 65 -2.39 -7.91 -3.59
N ILE A 66 -1.87 -9.14 -3.54
CA ILE A 66 -2.49 -10.28 -2.86
C ILE A 66 -1.55 -10.76 -1.75
N ILE A 67 -2.05 -10.75 -0.52
CA ILE A 67 -1.38 -11.39 0.61
C ILE A 67 -1.71 -12.87 0.63
N VAL A 68 -0.70 -13.70 0.80
CA VAL A 68 -0.82 -15.13 1.11
C VAL A 68 -0.05 -15.37 2.41
N ARG A 69 -0.79 -15.53 3.51
CA ARG A 69 -0.25 -15.56 4.87
C ARG A 69 -0.34 -16.96 5.47
N LEU A 70 0.80 -17.52 5.83
CA LEU A 70 0.87 -18.76 6.61
C LEU A 70 0.39 -18.49 8.04
N ASP A 71 -0.58 -19.29 8.49
CA ASP A 71 -1.24 -19.16 9.80
C ASP A 71 -0.93 -20.33 10.74
N GLU A 72 -0.15 -21.32 10.28
CA GLU A 72 0.30 -22.43 11.14
C GLU A 72 1.06 -21.91 12.36
N PHE A 73 1.88 -20.88 12.16
CA PHE A 73 2.70 -20.27 13.20
C PHE A 73 2.78 -18.75 13.06
N GLN A 74 3.33 -18.10 14.09
CA GLN A 74 3.47 -16.66 14.12
C GLN A 74 4.82 -16.25 14.69
N TYR A 75 5.33 -15.12 14.20
CA TYR A 75 6.46 -14.44 14.81
C TYR A 75 5.99 -13.41 15.83
N PHE A 76 6.78 -13.24 16.88
CA PHE A 76 6.45 -12.33 17.96
C PHE A 76 7.45 -11.18 18.07
N ASN A 77 6.94 -9.97 18.29
CA ASN A 77 7.72 -8.88 18.87
C ASN A 77 7.31 -8.71 20.34
N LEU A 78 8.25 -9.05 21.23
CA LEU A 78 8.09 -9.03 22.68
C LEU A 78 8.84 -7.86 23.34
N HIS A 79 9.40 -6.94 22.56
CA HIS A 79 10.33 -5.93 23.05
C HIS A 79 9.72 -5.00 24.12
N ASP A 80 8.42 -4.76 24.03
CA ASP A 80 7.68 -3.88 24.95
C ASP A 80 7.15 -4.62 26.19
N LEU A 81 7.32 -5.94 26.28
CA LEU A 81 6.91 -6.74 27.42
C LEU A 81 8.01 -6.81 28.49
N ASP A 82 7.59 -6.83 29.76
CA ASP A 82 8.46 -7.15 30.88
C ASP A 82 8.88 -8.64 30.81
N PRO A 83 10.04 -9.03 31.36
CA PRO A 83 10.56 -10.40 31.23
C PRO A 83 9.60 -11.52 31.71
N GLU A 84 8.78 -11.25 32.73
CA GLU A 84 7.78 -12.20 33.23
C GLU A 84 6.71 -12.49 32.17
N ASP A 85 6.18 -11.45 31.53
CA ASP A 85 5.19 -11.60 30.45
C ASP A 85 5.80 -12.24 29.19
N GLN A 86 7.12 -12.09 28.96
CA GLN A 86 7.79 -12.76 27.83
C GLN A 86 7.82 -14.28 28.01
N GLU A 87 7.97 -14.77 29.24
CA GLU A 87 7.97 -16.21 29.55
C GLU A 87 6.57 -16.84 29.39
N ASP A 88 5.51 -16.03 29.48
CA ASP A 88 4.11 -16.47 29.32
C ASP A 88 3.67 -16.60 27.84
N VAL A 89 4.50 -16.23 26.88
CA VAL A 89 4.20 -16.36 25.45
C VAL A 89 4.49 -17.79 24.98
N ASP A 90 3.45 -18.50 24.54
CA ASP A 90 3.54 -19.85 24.00
C ASP A 90 4.17 -19.84 22.60
N VAL A 91 5.48 -20.09 22.53
CA VAL A 91 6.22 -20.25 21.27
C VAL A 91 6.22 -21.72 20.87
N LYS A 92 5.55 -22.02 19.76
CA LYS A 92 5.48 -23.36 19.18
C LYS A 92 6.53 -23.54 18.09
N GLU A 93 7.11 -24.73 18.02
CA GLU A 93 7.98 -25.15 16.91
C GLU A 93 7.13 -25.81 15.81
N TYR A 94 7.53 -25.60 14.56
CA TYR A 94 6.87 -26.12 13.38
C TYR A 94 7.91 -26.67 12.41
N ASP A 95 7.58 -27.80 11.77
CA ASP A 95 8.45 -28.45 10.81
C ASP A 95 8.43 -27.75 9.44
N TYR A 96 7.31 -27.11 9.09
CA TYR A 96 7.12 -26.37 7.84
C TYR A 96 7.43 -24.89 8.03
N ASP A 97 8.44 -24.37 7.32
CA ASP A 97 8.92 -23.00 7.49
C ASP A 97 8.46 -22.02 6.39
N TYR A 98 8.78 -20.74 6.57
CA TYR A 98 8.43 -19.69 5.61
C TYR A 98 9.02 -19.92 4.21
N ASN A 99 10.24 -20.45 4.10
CA ASN A 99 10.89 -20.65 2.82
C ASN A 99 10.22 -21.80 2.06
N GLU A 100 9.91 -22.89 2.76
CA GLU A 100 9.15 -24.00 2.19
C GLU A 100 7.77 -23.51 1.70
N PHE A 101 7.06 -22.72 2.53
CA PHE A 101 5.79 -22.12 2.12
C PHE A 101 5.90 -21.23 0.88
N ARG A 102 6.94 -20.39 0.82
CA ARG A 102 7.15 -19.49 -0.32
C ARG A 102 7.51 -20.26 -1.59
N ASP A 103 8.33 -21.31 -1.48
CA ASP A 103 8.70 -22.15 -2.59
C ASP A 103 7.50 -22.92 -3.12
N ASP A 104 6.67 -23.49 -2.24
CA ASP A 104 5.44 -24.19 -2.61
C ASP A 104 4.44 -23.26 -3.30
N VAL A 105 4.18 -22.06 -2.73
CA VAL A 105 3.32 -21.04 -3.38
C VAL A 105 3.86 -20.68 -4.76
N SER A 106 5.17 -20.46 -4.89
CA SER A 106 5.80 -20.16 -6.18
C SER A 106 5.62 -21.30 -7.19
N SER A 107 5.84 -22.55 -6.77
CA SER A 107 5.68 -23.72 -7.63
C SER A 107 4.24 -23.92 -8.08
N VAL A 108 3.27 -23.78 -7.16
CA VAL A 108 1.84 -23.89 -7.50
C VAL A 108 1.42 -22.86 -8.54
N LEU A 109 1.88 -21.61 -8.40
CA LEU A 109 1.58 -20.56 -9.37
C LEU A 109 2.21 -20.83 -10.73
N GLN A 110 3.46 -21.31 -10.76
CA GLN A 110 4.16 -21.70 -12.00
C GLN A 110 3.48 -22.86 -12.73
N ASP A 111 3.08 -23.89 -11.99
CA ASP A 111 2.39 -25.06 -12.54
C ASP A 111 0.99 -24.71 -13.05
N THR A 112 0.30 -23.78 -12.38
CA THR A 112 -1.04 -23.33 -12.78
C THR A 112 -1.01 -22.44 -14.03
N TYR A 113 -0.01 -21.57 -14.15
CA TYR A 113 0.13 -20.65 -15.29
C TYR A 113 1.46 -20.87 -16.05
N PRO A 114 1.66 -22.00 -16.74
CA PRO A 114 2.94 -22.35 -17.35
C PRO A 114 3.37 -21.44 -18.52
N GLU A 115 2.42 -20.68 -19.09
CA GLU A 115 2.67 -19.67 -20.13
C GLU A 115 2.83 -18.25 -19.55
N GLY A 116 2.81 -18.11 -18.23
CA GLY A 116 2.99 -16.84 -17.52
C GLY A 116 4.45 -16.41 -17.40
N THR A 117 4.63 -15.14 -17.09
CA THR A 117 5.89 -14.57 -16.61
C THR A 117 5.83 -14.49 -15.10
N PHE A 118 6.91 -14.92 -14.45
CA PHE A 118 7.04 -14.95 -13.00
C PHE A 118 8.34 -14.28 -12.60
N ASP A 119 8.25 -13.27 -11.74
CA ASP A 119 9.42 -12.71 -11.07
C ASP A 119 9.31 -12.99 -9.56
N PRO A 120 10.04 -13.98 -9.02
CA PRO A 120 10.02 -14.28 -7.60
C PRO A 120 10.97 -13.36 -6.80
N SER A 121 11.49 -12.27 -7.37
CA SER A 121 12.44 -11.38 -6.68
C SER A 121 11.76 -10.20 -5.97
N GLY A 122 12.48 -9.57 -5.04
CA GLY A 122 11.97 -8.44 -4.28
C GLY A 122 11.07 -8.87 -3.13
N ASN A 123 9.97 -8.16 -2.93
CA ASN A 123 9.07 -8.37 -1.80
C ASN A 123 8.02 -9.47 -2.08
N ALA A 124 7.48 -9.51 -3.30
CA ALA A 124 6.38 -10.38 -3.70
C ALA A 124 6.80 -11.26 -4.89
N ILE A 125 5.96 -12.22 -5.25
CA ILE A 125 6.07 -12.97 -6.50
C ILE A 125 5.19 -12.26 -7.52
N GLU A 126 5.80 -11.60 -8.51
CA GLU A 126 5.06 -10.94 -9.59
C GLU A 126 4.59 -11.99 -10.61
N VAL A 127 3.30 -12.00 -10.92
CA VAL A 127 2.67 -12.98 -11.82
C VAL A 127 1.90 -12.25 -12.92
N SER A 128 2.33 -12.45 -14.16
CA SER A 128 1.59 -12.03 -15.36
C SER A 128 1.29 -13.24 -16.22
N ALA A 129 0.02 -13.52 -16.52
CA ALA A 129 -0.34 -14.69 -17.31
C ALA A 129 -1.58 -14.45 -18.17
N PRO A 130 -1.71 -15.10 -19.35
CA PRO A 130 -2.91 -14.98 -20.21
C PRO A 130 -4.22 -15.36 -19.51
N GLY A 131 -4.14 -16.18 -18.45
CA GLY A 131 -5.27 -16.57 -17.61
C GLY A 131 -5.69 -15.53 -16.58
N LEU A 132 -4.89 -14.50 -16.33
CA LEU A 132 -5.16 -13.47 -15.32
C LEU A 132 -5.64 -12.16 -16.00
N PRO A 133 -6.77 -11.56 -15.54
CA PRO A 133 -7.25 -10.29 -16.08
C PRO A 133 -6.30 -9.10 -15.86
N LEU A 134 -5.49 -9.16 -14.80
CA LEU A 134 -4.49 -8.18 -14.39
C LEU A 134 -3.28 -8.94 -13.83
N ASP A 135 -2.13 -8.30 -13.85
CA ASP A 135 -0.93 -8.79 -13.17
C ASP A 135 -1.15 -8.78 -11.64
N ALA A 136 -0.47 -9.68 -10.94
CA ALA A 136 -0.64 -9.88 -9.50
C ALA A 136 0.70 -9.89 -8.77
N ASP A 137 0.76 -9.16 -7.66
CA ASP A 137 1.86 -9.20 -6.72
C ASP A 137 1.46 -10.08 -5.54
N VAL A 138 1.97 -11.31 -5.52
CA VAL A 138 1.66 -12.29 -4.48
C VAL A 138 2.69 -12.18 -3.35
N LEU A 139 2.34 -11.48 -2.28
CA LEU A 139 3.18 -11.33 -1.10
C LEU A 139 2.98 -12.52 -0.16
N VAL A 140 3.93 -13.45 -0.20
CA VAL A 140 4.01 -14.56 0.77
C VAL A 140 4.54 -14.03 2.10
N CYS A 141 3.84 -14.33 3.19
CA CYS A 141 4.20 -13.87 4.53
C CYS A 141 3.74 -14.84 5.62
N VAL A 142 4.11 -14.55 6.87
CA VAL A 142 3.66 -15.26 8.06
C VAL A 142 2.93 -14.29 8.99
N GLN A 143 2.02 -14.80 9.81
CA GLN A 143 1.43 -14.00 10.88
C GLN A 143 2.52 -13.41 11.81
N HIS A 144 2.33 -12.15 12.20
CA HIS A 144 3.17 -11.47 13.17
C HIS A 144 2.32 -10.84 14.27
N LYS A 145 2.75 -10.97 15.52
CA LYS A 145 2.11 -10.36 16.68
C LYS A 145 3.09 -9.47 17.43
N HIS A 146 2.78 -8.17 17.52
CA HIS A 146 3.52 -7.24 18.36
C HIS A 146 2.76 -6.99 19.66
N TYR A 147 3.24 -7.54 20.77
CA TYR A 147 2.67 -7.29 22.08
C TYR A 147 3.18 -5.98 22.67
N TYR A 148 2.26 -5.12 23.10
CA TYR A 148 2.56 -3.92 23.89
C TYR A 148 2.16 -4.06 25.37
N ASN A 149 1.36 -5.07 25.68
CA ASN A 149 1.02 -5.51 27.03
C ASN A 149 0.38 -6.90 26.93
N TYR A 150 0.82 -7.93 27.65
CA TYR A 150 0.27 -9.27 27.42
C TYR A 150 -1.16 -9.42 27.99
N PRO A 151 -2.14 -10.00 27.25
CA PRO A 151 -2.08 -10.57 25.90
C PRO A 151 -2.51 -9.59 24.77
N GLN A 152 -2.55 -8.28 25.01
CA GLN A 152 -2.85 -7.27 24.00
C GLN A 152 -1.68 -6.97 23.06
N GLY A 153 -1.98 -6.92 21.76
CA GLY A 153 -0.98 -6.62 20.75
C GLY A 153 -1.59 -6.33 19.39
N TYR A 154 -0.75 -5.84 18.48
CA TYR A 154 -1.11 -5.58 17.10
C TYR A 154 -0.88 -6.82 16.24
N ASP A 155 -1.91 -7.21 15.48
CA ASP A 155 -1.82 -8.26 14.47
C ASP A 155 -1.28 -7.67 13.16
N GLY A 156 -0.23 -8.27 12.65
CA GLY A 156 0.44 -7.88 11.41
C GLY A 156 0.92 -9.08 10.62
N ILE A 157 1.82 -8.80 9.68
CA ILE A 157 2.48 -9.78 8.85
C ILE A 157 3.99 -9.54 8.88
N ILE A 158 4.76 -10.60 8.67
CA ILE A 158 6.20 -10.54 8.49
C ILE A 158 6.61 -11.33 7.24
N PHE A 159 7.56 -10.78 6.49
CA PHE A 159 8.11 -11.43 5.30
C PHE A 159 9.58 -11.02 5.09
N TRP A 160 10.27 -11.73 4.20
CA TRP A 160 11.68 -11.52 3.90
C TRP A 160 11.85 -11.22 2.40
N PRO A 161 12.18 -9.96 2.04
CA PRO A 161 12.51 -9.63 0.66
C PRO A 161 13.72 -10.43 0.17
N THR A 162 13.70 -10.91 -1.07
CA THR A 162 14.79 -11.74 -1.60
C THR A 162 16.11 -10.98 -1.78
N ASP A 163 16.05 -9.64 -1.80
CA ASP A 163 17.18 -8.72 -1.93
C ASP A 163 17.64 -8.13 -0.59
N SER A 164 17.13 -8.66 0.54
CA SER A 164 17.40 -8.16 1.89
C SER A 164 17.74 -9.29 2.86
N ILE A 165 18.65 -9.02 3.79
CA ILE A 165 18.92 -9.90 4.94
C ILE A 165 17.93 -9.68 6.10
N SER A 166 17.21 -8.57 6.07
CA SER A 166 16.29 -8.15 7.14
C SER A 166 14.85 -8.39 6.72
N SER A 167 14.04 -8.86 7.67
CA SER A 167 12.59 -8.98 7.53
C SER A 167 11.91 -7.62 7.44
N VAL A 168 10.71 -7.60 6.87
CA VAL A 168 9.78 -6.48 6.89
C VAL A 168 8.54 -6.87 7.68
N ILE A 169 8.14 -6.01 8.62
CA ILE A 169 6.89 -6.15 9.38
C ILE A 169 5.92 -5.08 8.87
N ASN A 170 4.68 -5.49 8.60
CA ASN A 170 3.63 -4.58 8.18
C ASN A 170 2.28 -4.92 8.85
N TYR A 171 1.34 -3.98 8.79
CA TYR A 171 0.04 -4.06 9.46
C TYR A 171 -1.10 -3.72 8.49
N PRO A 172 -1.31 -4.51 7.43
CA PRO A 172 -2.25 -4.17 6.36
C PRO A 172 -3.70 -4.09 6.83
N THR A 173 -4.12 -4.96 7.76
CA THR A 173 -5.47 -4.93 8.35
C THR A 173 -5.71 -3.61 9.10
N LEU A 174 -4.78 -3.21 9.99
CA LEU A 174 -4.87 -1.93 10.70
C LEU A 174 -4.83 -0.75 9.74
N HIS A 175 -3.99 -0.80 8.70
CA HIS A 175 -3.93 0.24 7.68
C HIS A 175 -5.30 0.43 7.00
N ARG A 176 -5.96 -0.64 6.59
CA ARG A 176 -7.28 -0.58 5.97
C ARG A 176 -8.36 -0.06 6.93
N ASP A 177 -8.34 -0.55 8.17
CA ASP A 177 -9.36 -0.24 9.17
C ASP A 177 -9.26 1.25 9.57
N HIS A 178 -8.08 1.73 9.94
CA HIS A 178 -7.85 3.15 10.23
C HIS A 178 -8.11 4.06 9.02
N GLY A 179 -7.83 3.59 7.81
CA GLY A 179 -8.18 4.32 6.59
C GLY A 179 -9.69 4.44 6.37
N SER A 180 -10.48 3.51 6.92
CA SER A 180 -11.95 3.57 6.90
C SER A 180 -12.47 4.46 8.02
N ASP A 181 -11.86 4.42 9.21
CA ASP A 181 -12.19 5.39 10.28
C ASP A 181 -11.92 6.82 9.80
N LYS A 182 -10.79 7.05 9.13
CA LYS A 182 -10.45 8.37 8.56
C LYS A 182 -11.42 8.82 7.47
N GLN A 183 -11.95 7.87 6.69
CA GLN A 183 -12.97 8.12 5.69
C GLN A 183 -14.25 8.63 6.36
N ASP A 184 -14.69 7.98 7.43
CA ASP A 184 -15.89 8.38 8.18
C ASP A 184 -15.67 9.74 8.87
N ASP A 185 -14.49 9.96 9.46
CA ASP A 185 -14.13 11.22 10.14
C ASP A 185 -14.05 12.44 9.20
N THR A 186 -13.98 12.22 7.89
CA THR A 186 -13.82 13.27 6.87
C THR A 186 -15.02 13.41 5.95
N ASP A 187 -16.20 12.98 6.40
CA ASP A 187 -17.45 13.04 5.61
C ASP A 187 -17.28 12.37 4.22
N ASP A 188 -16.66 11.19 4.21
CA ASP A 188 -16.35 10.40 3.01
C ASP A 188 -15.33 11.02 2.03
N LEU A 189 -14.59 12.04 2.43
CA LEU A 189 -13.67 12.75 1.52
C LEU A 189 -12.23 12.19 1.51
N TYR A 190 -11.84 11.34 2.47
CA TYR A 190 -10.46 10.88 2.61
C TYR A 190 -9.93 10.10 1.40
N LYS A 191 -10.56 8.97 1.06
CA LYS A 191 -10.09 8.05 -0.01
C LYS A 191 -10.15 8.72 -1.37
N GLU A 192 -11.13 9.60 -1.57
CA GLU A 192 -11.24 10.46 -2.75
C GLU A 192 -10.05 11.40 -2.89
N THR A 193 -9.68 12.04 -1.78
CA THR A 193 -8.52 12.92 -1.71
C THR A 193 -7.22 12.17 -1.94
N VAL A 194 -7.09 10.94 -1.43
CA VAL A 194 -5.93 10.08 -1.75
C VAL A 194 -5.82 9.87 -3.26
N ARG A 195 -6.91 9.53 -3.95
CA ARG A 195 -6.91 9.37 -5.42
C ARG A 195 -6.53 10.67 -6.14
N MET A 196 -7.02 11.81 -5.66
CA MET A 196 -6.64 13.13 -6.17
C MET A 196 -5.12 13.34 -6.12
N PHE A 197 -4.48 13.11 -4.97
CA PHE A 197 -3.04 13.33 -4.81
C PHE A 197 -2.18 12.25 -5.48
N LYS A 198 -2.67 11.00 -5.63
CA LYS A 198 -1.99 9.98 -6.44
C LYS A 198 -1.97 10.36 -7.92
N ASN A 199 -3.07 10.88 -8.46
CA ASN A 199 -3.10 11.40 -9.83
C ASN A 199 -2.26 12.68 -9.97
N ALA A 200 -2.31 13.60 -9.00
CA ALA A 200 -1.42 14.77 -8.99
C ALA A 200 0.05 14.34 -9.03
N ARG A 201 0.44 13.35 -8.21
CA ARG A 201 1.79 12.74 -8.23
C ARG A 201 2.18 12.24 -9.61
N LYS A 202 1.27 11.57 -10.33
CA LYS A 202 1.54 11.09 -11.68
C LYS A 202 1.84 12.25 -12.64
N GLU A 203 1.04 13.32 -12.60
CA GLU A 203 1.22 14.46 -13.50
C GLU A 203 2.50 15.24 -13.18
N ILE A 204 2.84 15.45 -11.91
CA ILE A 204 4.11 16.13 -11.55
C ILE A 204 5.34 15.30 -11.95
N VAL A 205 5.26 13.97 -11.91
CA VAL A 205 6.33 13.08 -12.40
C VAL A 205 6.42 13.14 -13.93
N ALA A 206 5.28 13.06 -14.62
CA ALA A 206 5.23 13.12 -16.09
C ALA A 206 5.77 14.44 -16.64
N ASP A 207 5.50 15.56 -15.96
CA ASP A 207 6.00 16.89 -16.31
C ASP A 207 7.43 17.16 -15.77
N GLY A 208 8.05 16.20 -15.07
CA GLY A 208 9.45 16.25 -14.66
C GLY A 208 9.75 17.15 -13.46
N TYR A 209 8.74 17.46 -12.63
CA TYR A 209 8.95 18.22 -11.38
C TYR A 209 9.71 17.39 -10.33
N ILE A 210 9.46 16.09 -10.30
CA ILE A 210 10.15 15.10 -9.45
C ILE A 210 10.30 13.77 -10.22
N THR A 211 11.17 12.90 -9.73
CA THR A 211 11.29 11.52 -10.23
C THR A 211 10.36 10.57 -9.51
N ASP A 212 10.10 9.41 -10.12
CA ASP A 212 9.15 8.41 -9.64
C ASP A 212 9.50 7.87 -8.23
N ASP A 213 10.79 7.74 -7.93
CA ASP A 213 11.34 7.20 -6.68
C ASP A 213 11.18 8.11 -5.46
N ILE A 214 10.79 9.37 -5.65
CA ILE A 214 10.61 10.33 -4.54
C ILE A 214 9.45 9.92 -3.64
N VAL A 215 8.37 9.38 -4.21
CA VAL A 215 7.17 9.06 -3.44
C VAL A 215 6.40 7.86 -4.01
N ALA A 216 6.22 6.85 -3.17
CA ALA A 216 5.35 5.71 -3.41
C ALA A 216 3.91 6.00 -2.95
N SER A 217 2.94 5.33 -3.57
CA SER A 217 1.50 5.48 -3.24
C SER A 217 1.20 5.25 -1.76
N TYR A 218 1.84 4.28 -1.13
CA TYR A 218 1.70 3.98 0.30
C TYR A 218 2.05 5.19 1.19
N PHE A 219 3.08 5.96 0.82
CA PHE A 219 3.47 7.15 1.57
C PHE A 219 2.51 8.33 1.35
N ILE A 220 1.85 8.43 0.20
CA ILE A 220 0.77 9.42 -0.03
C ILE A 220 -0.42 9.14 0.88
N GLU A 221 -0.84 7.87 0.99
CA GLU A 221 -1.88 7.45 1.94
C GLU A 221 -1.50 7.83 3.38
N CYS A 222 -0.30 7.43 3.82
CA CYS A 222 0.14 7.75 5.17
C CYS A 222 0.28 9.26 5.43
N LEU A 223 0.77 10.04 4.45
CA LEU A 223 0.89 11.48 4.58
C LEU A 223 -0.49 12.13 4.77
N LEU A 224 -1.46 11.74 3.94
CA LEU A 224 -2.81 12.29 4.01
C LEU A 224 -3.54 11.84 5.27
N TYR A 225 -3.33 10.61 5.75
CA TYR A 225 -3.94 10.13 6.99
C TYR A 225 -3.70 11.08 8.19
N ASN A 226 -2.49 11.65 8.27
CA ASN A 226 -2.09 12.58 9.34
C ASN A 226 -2.68 13.99 9.18
N VAL A 227 -3.27 14.34 8.02
CA VAL A 227 -3.89 15.65 7.79
C VAL A 227 -5.20 15.74 8.58
N PRO A 228 -5.47 16.82 9.35
CA PRO A 228 -6.66 16.89 10.18
C PRO A 228 -7.95 16.99 9.36
N PRO A 229 -9.08 16.42 9.85
CA PRO A 229 -10.34 16.39 9.10
C PRO A 229 -10.83 17.74 8.56
N GLY A 230 -10.59 18.84 9.28
CA GLY A 230 -10.99 20.18 8.84
C GLY A 230 -10.32 20.71 7.55
N ARG A 231 -9.39 19.96 6.94
CA ARG A 231 -8.82 20.26 5.62
C ARG A 231 -9.52 19.54 4.47
N TYR A 232 -10.38 18.56 4.78
CA TYR A 232 -11.20 17.84 3.82
C TYR A 232 -12.53 18.58 3.68
N VAL A 233 -12.72 19.28 2.56
CA VAL A 233 -13.93 20.07 2.27
C VAL A 233 -14.45 19.72 0.87
N ASP A 234 -15.74 19.86 0.61
CA ASP A 234 -16.35 19.39 -0.64
C ASP A 234 -15.70 19.95 -1.91
N ASP A 235 -15.40 21.26 -1.95
CA ASP A 235 -14.75 21.91 -3.09
C ASP A 235 -13.32 21.37 -3.32
N LEU A 236 -13.07 20.78 -4.49
CA LEU A 236 -11.82 20.05 -4.75
C LEU A 236 -10.61 21.00 -4.81
N GLN A 237 -10.78 22.18 -5.39
CA GLN A 237 -9.72 23.18 -5.45
C GLN A 237 -9.35 23.69 -4.04
N GLU A 238 -10.35 24.03 -3.24
CA GLU A 238 -10.16 24.46 -1.86
C GLU A 238 -9.53 23.35 -1.02
N ARG A 239 -9.99 22.10 -1.18
CA ARG A 239 -9.43 20.91 -0.51
C ARG A 239 -7.96 20.74 -0.85
N TYR A 240 -7.61 20.75 -2.14
CA TYR A 240 -6.23 20.63 -2.60
C TYR A 240 -5.34 21.68 -1.92
N VAL A 241 -5.74 22.95 -2.00
CA VAL A 241 -4.98 24.09 -1.44
C VAL A 241 -4.87 23.99 0.09
N LYS A 242 -5.96 23.66 0.79
CA LYS A 242 -5.98 23.52 2.25
C LYS A 242 -5.03 22.44 2.74
N ILE A 243 -4.94 21.34 2.01
CA ILE A 243 -4.05 20.21 2.33
C ILE A 243 -2.61 20.57 2.01
N VAL A 244 -2.30 21.07 0.81
CA VAL A 244 -0.92 21.46 0.45
C VAL A 244 -0.38 22.53 1.40
N ASN A 245 -1.17 23.56 1.72
CA ASN A 245 -0.78 24.59 2.70
C ASN A 245 -0.57 24.00 4.10
N TYR A 246 -1.40 23.05 4.54
CA TYR A 246 -1.18 22.36 5.81
C TYR A 246 0.16 21.63 5.81
N LEU A 247 0.42 20.84 4.77
CA LEU A 247 1.63 20.02 4.66
C LEU A 247 2.90 20.87 4.62
N LYS A 248 2.85 22.01 3.94
CA LYS A 248 3.98 22.95 3.83
C LYS A 248 4.41 23.55 5.17
N ASP A 249 3.44 23.88 6.02
CA ASP A 249 3.68 24.53 7.31
C ASP A 249 3.86 23.54 8.47
N THR A 250 3.73 22.22 8.22
CA THR A 250 3.75 21.21 9.27
C THR A 250 5.14 20.61 9.49
N ASP A 251 5.48 20.43 10.77
CA ASP A 251 6.55 19.53 11.17
C ASP A 251 6.05 18.08 11.13
N PHE A 252 6.71 17.25 10.33
CA PHE A 252 6.39 15.83 10.17
C PHE A 252 6.90 14.94 11.31
N SER A 253 7.56 15.53 12.31
CA SER A 253 8.06 14.80 13.48
C SER A 253 6.95 14.04 14.20
N GLY A 254 7.16 12.74 14.42
CA GLY A 254 6.22 11.87 15.11
C GLY A 254 5.02 11.39 14.27
N TRP A 255 4.96 11.75 12.98
CA TRP A 255 3.91 11.24 12.09
C TRP A 255 3.99 9.72 11.95
N LYS A 256 2.82 9.08 11.98
CA LYS A 256 2.68 7.63 11.87
C LYS A 256 2.23 7.24 10.47
N CYS A 257 2.57 6.03 10.05
CA CYS A 257 1.87 5.39 8.94
C CYS A 257 0.38 5.26 9.29
N GLN A 258 -0.47 5.11 8.27
CA GLN A 258 -1.91 4.94 8.48
C GLN A 258 -2.27 3.72 9.34
N ASN A 259 -1.42 2.70 9.40
CA ASN A 259 -1.56 1.60 10.36
C ASN A 259 -1.48 2.01 11.84
N GLY A 260 -1.03 3.23 12.17
CA GLY A 260 -0.96 3.75 13.55
C GLY A 260 0.18 3.20 14.41
N VAL A 261 0.88 2.15 13.97
CA VAL A 261 1.93 1.47 14.73
C VAL A 261 3.31 2.04 14.36
N THR A 262 3.64 2.05 13.06
CA THR A 262 4.97 2.43 12.59
C THR A 262 5.07 3.92 12.30
N ASP A 263 6.21 4.55 12.60
CA ASP A 263 6.46 5.94 12.13
C ASP A 263 6.50 5.99 10.60
N LEU A 264 6.00 7.09 10.04
CA LEU A 264 6.08 7.36 8.61
C LEU A 264 7.49 7.75 8.18
N PHE A 265 8.16 8.59 8.97
CA PHE A 265 9.47 9.14 8.65
C PHE A 265 10.59 8.51 9.47
N GLY A 266 11.78 8.38 8.88
CA GLY A 266 12.95 7.87 9.56
C GLY A 266 13.95 7.24 8.59
N SER A 267 14.91 6.49 9.13
CA SER A 267 15.87 5.72 8.35
C SER A 267 15.39 4.29 8.13
N GLY A 268 15.63 3.75 6.94
CA GLY A 268 15.38 2.34 6.62
C GLY A 268 14.38 2.16 5.47
N ARG A 269 14.27 0.93 4.97
CA ARG A 269 13.50 0.59 3.76
C ARG A 269 12.00 0.88 3.90
N THR A 270 11.45 0.79 5.11
CA THR A 270 10.00 0.93 5.37
C THR A 270 9.59 2.34 5.78
N LYS A 271 10.55 3.27 5.86
CA LYS A 271 10.35 4.65 6.29
C LYS A 271 10.54 5.59 5.12
N TRP A 272 9.72 6.63 5.06
CA TRP A 272 9.88 7.68 4.08
C TRP A 272 10.92 8.69 4.54
N ASP A 273 11.64 9.27 3.57
CA ASP A 273 12.58 10.34 3.82
C ASP A 273 11.84 11.69 3.90
N THR A 274 12.13 12.46 4.95
CA THR A 274 11.47 13.75 5.19
C THR A 274 11.82 14.79 4.11
N TRP A 275 13.02 14.70 3.52
CA TRP A 275 13.38 15.58 2.41
C TRP A 275 12.62 15.23 1.13
N HIS A 276 12.44 13.94 0.82
CA HIS A 276 11.54 13.50 -0.26
C HIS A 276 10.10 13.98 -0.07
N ALA A 277 9.56 13.93 1.15
CA ALA A 277 8.23 14.47 1.42
C ALA A 277 8.12 15.97 1.18
N LYS A 278 9.13 16.75 1.60
CA LYS A 278 9.17 18.19 1.32
C LYS A 278 9.24 18.48 -0.18
N LEU A 279 10.08 17.75 -0.93
CA LEU A 279 10.13 17.87 -2.38
C LEU A 279 8.78 17.56 -3.04
N PHE A 280 8.09 16.52 -2.57
CA PHE A 280 6.76 16.19 -3.09
C PHE A 280 5.75 17.32 -2.82
N VAL A 281 5.73 17.88 -1.62
CA VAL A 281 4.83 19.00 -1.25
C VAL A 281 5.15 20.26 -2.06
N ASP A 282 6.43 20.61 -2.20
CA ASP A 282 6.87 21.76 -3.01
C ASP A 282 6.49 21.58 -4.49
N ALA A 283 6.60 20.36 -5.01
CA ALA A 283 6.19 20.03 -6.38
C ALA A 283 4.67 20.15 -6.57
N LEU A 284 3.86 19.69 -5.61
CA LEU A 284 2.40 19.85 -5.64
C LEU A 284 1.97 21.33 -5.65
N GLU A 285 2.64 22.18 -4.87
CA GLU A 285 2.41 23.63 -4.86
C GLU A 285 2.82 24.25 -6.20
N THR A 286 4.03 23.95 -6.67
CA THR A 286 4.55 24.52 -7.91
C THR A 286 3.69 24.12 -9.12
N TYR A 287 3.25 22.87 -9.17
CA TYR A 287 2.37 22.37 -10.22
C TYR A 287 1.01 23.09 -10.22
N TRP A 288 0.46 23.35 -9.03
CA TRP A 288 -0.76 24.13 -8.86
C TRP A 288 -0.61 25.56 -9.38
N GLU A 289 0.47 26.25 -9.01
CA GLU A 289 0.75 27.61 -9.46
C GLU A 289 0.91 27.72 -10.99
N ASN A 290 1.47 26.67 -11.60
CA ASN A 290 1.73 26.58 -13.04
C ASN A 290 0.61 25.92 -13.86
N ALA A 291 -0.57 25.66 -13.28
CA ALA A 291 -1.64 24.88 -13.91
C ALA A 291 -2.01 25.33 -15.34
N SER A 292 -1.99 26.64 -15.64
CA SER A 292 -2.26 27.15 -17.00
C SER A 292 -1.18 26.78 -18.02
N THR A 293 0.08 26.76 -17.58
CA THR A 293 1.25 26.47 -18.43
C THR A 293 1.33 24.97 -18.69
N ASN A 294 1.10 24.15 -17.67
CA ASN A 294 1.10 22.68 -17.79
C ASN A 294 -0.01 22.22 -18.76
N SER A 295 -1.20 22.83 -18.68
CA SER A 295 -2.30 22.54 -19.62
C SER A 295 -1.96 22.85 -21.09
N MET A 296 -1.14 23.87 -21.36
CA MET A 296 -0.69 24.17 -22.73
C MET A 296 0.34 23.16 -23.24
N ASN A 297 1.28 22.75 -22.40
CA ASN A 297 2.29 21.76 -22.77
C ASN A 297 1.66 20.40 -23.10
N ALA A 298 0.71 19.93 -22.28
CA ALA A 298 -0.01 18.68 -22.54
C ALA A 298 -0.70 18.65 -23.92
N ARG A 299 -1.21 19.80 -24.40
CA ARG A 299 -1.84 19.93 -25.73
C ARG A 299 -0.84 19.98 -26.89
N LEU A 300 0.42 20.35 -26.64
CA LEU A 300 1.46 20.41 -27.66
C LEU A 300 2.08 19.04 -27.96
N PHE A 301 2.12 18.14 -26.98
CA PHE A 301 2.67 16.79 -27.12
C PHE A 301 1.64 15.73 -27.57
N GLN A 302 0.37 16.11 -27.72
CA GLN A 302 -0.69 15.25 -28.28
C GLN A 302 -0.91 15.45 -29.81
N ARG A 303 0.06 16.04 -30.52
CA ARG A 303 0.02 16.22 -31.99
C ARG A 303 1.10 15.40 -32.70
#